data_AF-A0A7Y5IZM7-F1
#
_entry.id   AF-A0A7Y5IZM7-F1
#
_cell.length_a   1.000
_cell.length_b   1.000
_cell.length_c   1.000
_cell.angle_alpha   90.00
_cell.angle_beta   90.00
_cell.angle_gamma   90.00
#
_symmetry.space_group_name_H-M   'P 1'
#
loop_
_entity.id
_entity.type
_entity.pdbx_description
1 polymer ?
#
loop_
_entity_poly.entity_id
_entity_poly.type
_entity_poly.pdbx_seq_one_letter_code
_entity_poly.pdbx_strand_id
1 'polypeptide(L)'
;YKTGDLVKWDEYNIAWVQATDGDIDYINSFIEVYHDPKGYKGSYESVIQITDFDASKRMKTVADNAQWFETHSPILDAHKKKDVSGISYKVVTVAGEAGAASPASAIGVNLPNADWIRADYGSKSVSLGNIIDAGNKADGPGLLNEFAHDYEEKERARKYGEVAAKLHTALHEVIGHASGQLEEGVATPAETLKNYSSPLEEARADLVALYYIMDPKLMQLGLTESQEVGKAAYDQFMRNGLMLQLRRIEPGKNIEQAHMRNRQMVASWALERGQAENVISKISRDGKTYLEINDYEKLRVIFGELLREVQRIKSQGDYEAGKNLIETYGVKVDPQIHAEVLRRSKSLNIPPYSGFINPRLVPVVGADGEITDIRVEYPGNFMEQMLEYAQKYSFLPDYN
;
A
#
# COMPACT_ATOMS: atom_id res chain seq x y z
N TYR A 1 -2.92 -30.21 -2.07
CA TYR A 1 -4.31 -30.72 -2.03
C TYR A 1 -4.45 -32.24 -1.86
N LYS A 2 -4.19 -33.09 -2.87
CA LYS A 2 -4.54 -34.53 -2.81
C LYS A 2 -3.92 -35.34 -1.65
N THR A 3 -2.71 -35.00 -1.22
CA THR A 3 -1.96 -35.79 -0.22
C THR A 3 -1.88 -35.15 1.16
N GLY A 4 -2.20 -33.85 1.29
CA GLY A 4 -1.96 -33.09 2.53
C GLY A 4 -0.48 -32.95 2.94
N ASP A 5 0.46 -33.25 2.04
CA ASP A 5 1.90 -33.27 2.32
C ASP A 5 2.49 -31.85 2.29
N LEU A 6 3.12 -31.43 3.40
CA LEU A 6 3.73 -30.11 3.53
C LEU A 6 5.06 -29.97 2.78
N VAL A 7 5.76 -31.07 2.49
CA VAL A 7 6.96 -31.01 1.63
C VAL A 7 6.55 -30.63 0.21
N LYS A 8 5.44 -31.18 -0.29
CA LYS A 8 4.87 -30.78 -1.59
C LYS A 8 4.34 -29.36 -1.59
N TRP A 9 3.91 -28.85 -0.44
CA TRP A 9 3.55 -27.45 -0.30
C TRP A 9 4.77 -26.57 -0.49
N ASP A 10 5.90 -26.90 0.12
CA ASP A 10 7.16 -26.17 -0.09
C ASP A 10 7.64 -26.27 -1.55
N GLU A 11 7.59 -27.46 -2.16
CA GLU A 11 7.92 -27.65 -3.58
C GLU A 11 7.02 -26.80 -4.51
N TYR A 12 5.72 -26.72 -4.23
CA TYR A 12 4.80 -25.84 -4.95
C TYR A 12 5.19 -24.37 -4.80
N ASN A 13 5.53 -23.92 -3.59
CA ASN A 13 5.90 -22.53 -3.36
C ASN A 13 7.20 -22.16 -4.07
N ILE A 14 8.20 -23.05 -4.09
CA ILE A 14 9.44 -22.87 -4.88
C ILE A 14 9.10 -22.72 -6.36
N ALA A 15 8.30 -23.64 -6.91
CA ALA A 15 7.89 -23.57 -8.31
C ALA A 15 7.07 -22.31 -8.63
N TRP A 16 6.19 -21.89 -7.72
CA TRP A 16 5.37 -20.70 -7.87
C TRP A 16 6.20 -19.42 -7.87
N VAL A 17 7.17 -19.27 -6.97
CA VAL A 17 8.08 -18.11 -6.96
C VAL A 17 8.85 -18.00 -8.28
N GLN A 18 9.30 -19.13 -8.81
CA GLN A 18 10.08 -19.19 -10.05
C GLN A 18 9.23 -19.00 -11.31
N ALA A 19 7.92 -19.22 -11.25
CA ALA A 19 7.00 -19.00 -12.36
C ALA A 19 6.74 -17.50 -12.55
N THR A 20 7.68 -16.79 -13.19
CA THR A 20 7.60 -15.34 -13.43
C THR A 20 6.97 -14.97 -14.77
N ASP A 21 6.92 -15.92 -15.70
CA ASP A 21 6.43 -15.72 -17.05
C ASP A 21 4.90 -15.78 -17.12
N GLY A 22 4.33 -15.06 -18.10
CA GLY A 22 2.90 -15.02 -18.35
C GLY A 22 2.15 -13.89 -17.62
N ASP A 23 0.89 -13.72 -18.01
CA ASP A 23 0.04 -12.61 -17.56
C ASP A 23 -0.99 -13.00 -16.50
N ILE A 24 -1.04 -14.28 -16.14
CA ILE A 24 -1.99 -14.83 -15.16
C ILE A 24 -1.20 -15.48 -14.03
N ASP A 25 -1.52 -15.08 -12.81
CA ASP A 25 -1.02 -15.70 -11.58
C ASP A 25 -2.18 -15.96 -10.62
N TYR A 26 -1.94 -16.75 -9.58
CA TYR A 26 -2.96 -17.04 -8.59
C TYR A 26 -2.36 -17.36 -7.22
N ILE A 27 -3.15 -17.03 -6.19
CA ILE A 27 -3.04 -17.60 -4.85
C ILE A 27 -4.25 -18.51 -4.69
N ASN A 28 -4.06 -19.75 -4.23
CA ASN A 28 -5.16 -20.67 -3.96
C ASN A 28 -4.71 -21.78 -3.01
N SER A 29 -4.77 -21.54 -1.69
CA SER A 29 -4.43 -22.53 -0.65
C SER A 29 -4.78 -22.02 0.75
N PHE A 30 -4.32 -22.76 1.76
CA PHE A 30 -4.28 -22.33 3.16
C PHE A 30 -3.00 -21.50 3.39
N ILE A 31 -3.13 -20.16 3.39
CA ILE A 31 -1.97 -19.26 3.31
C ILE A 31 -1.69 -18.61 4.66
N GLU A 32 -2.59 -17.74 5.09
CA GLU A 32 -2.33 -16.83 6.20
C GLU A 32 -2.81 -17.38 7.54
N VAL A 33 -1.94 -17.27 8.55
CA VAL A 33 -2.16 -17.86 9.87
C VAL A 33 -2.82 -16.92 10.88
N TYR A 34 -3.22 -15.72 10.46
CA TYR A 34 -3.73 -14.65 11.35
C TYR A 34 -4.97 -15.05 12.16
N HIS A 35 -5.80 -15.96 11.63
CA HIS A 35 -7.02 -16.41 12.31
C HIS A 35 -6.77 -17.55 13.31
N ASP A 36 -5.60 -18.19 13.31
CA ASP A 36 -5.23 -19.14 14.35
C ASP A 36 -4.64 -18.38 15.55
N PRO A 37 -5.23 -18.47 16.75
CA PRO A 37 -4.66 -17.83 17.96
C PRO A 37 -3.22 -18.26 18.27
N LYS A 38 -2.77 -19.41 17.75
CA LYS A 38 -1.39 -19.90 17.88
C LYS A 38 -0.52 -19.60 16.65
N GLY A 39 -1.10 -19.09 15.56
CA GLY A 39 -0.38 -18.75 14.33
C GLY A 39 0.17 -19.96 13.56
N TYR A 40 -0.47 -21.13 13.65
CA TYR A 40 0.00 -22.35 12.96
C TYR A 40 -0.87 -22.80 11.78
N LYS A 41 -2.17 -22.51 11.78
CA LYS A 41 -3.10 -23.00 10.74
C LYS A 41 -3.43 -21.87 9.79
N GLY A 42 -3.13 -22.09 8.50
CA GLY A 42 -3.49 -21.17 7.42
C GLY A 42 -5.00 -21.19 7.16
N SER A 43 -5.59 -20.02 6.93
CA SER A 43 -6.94 -19.89 6.39
C SER A 43 -6.94 -20.12 4.88
N TYR A 44 -7.98 -20.77 4.34
CA TYR A 44 -8.13 -20.88 2.89
C TYR A 44 -8.36 -19.50 2.27
N GLU A 45 -7.62 -19.18 1.23
CA GLU A 45 -7.84 -18.00 0.40
C GLU A 45 -7.55 -18.31 -1.07
N SER A 46 -8.23 -17.57 -1.94
CA SER A 46 -7.94 -17.57 -3.36
C SER A 46 -7.98 -16.15 -3.91
N VAL A 47 -7.01 -15.80 -4.74
CA VAL A 47 -6.93 -14.53 -5.48
C VAL A 47 -6.46 -14.85 -6.89
N ILE A 48 -7.29 -14.59 -7.90
CA ILE A 48 -6.91 -14.74 -9.31
C ILE A 48 -6.42 -13.40 -9.82
N GLN A 49 -5.22 -13.39 -10.39
CA GLN A 49 -4.47 -12.17 -10.69
C GLN A 49 -4.15 -12.12 -12.18
N ILE A 50 -4.39 -10.95 -12.78
CA ILE A 50 -4.04 -10.65 -14.17
C ILE A 50 -3.04 -9.50 -14.13
N THR A 51 -1.96 -9.56 -14.89
CA THR A 51 -1.02 -8.44 -15.04
C THR A 51 -1.77 -7.14 -15.36
N ASP A 52 -1.52 -6.07 -14.58
CA ASP A 52 -1.97 -4.73 -14.95
C ASP A 52 -0.97 -4.16 -15.95
N PHE A 53 -1.31 -4.19 -17.23
CA PHE A 53 -0.40 -3.78 -18.31
C PHE A 53 -0.04 -2.29 -18.24
N ASP A 54 -0.94 -1.43 -17.78
CA ASP A 54 -0.70 0.02 -17.69
C ASP A 54 0.20 0.35 -16.49
N ALA A 55 -0.05 -0.28 -15.34
CA ALA A 55 0.83 -0.20 -14.19
C ALA A 55 2.21 -0.79 -14.50
N SER A 56 2.26 -1.95 -15.19
CA SER A 56 3.50 -2.61 -15.59
C SER A 56 4.36 -1.71 -16.50
N LYS A 57 3.74 -1.02 -17.46
CA LYS A 57 4.46 -0.06 -18.32
C LYS A 57 5.10 1.07 -17.50
N ARG A 58 4.36 1.66 -16.56
CA ARG A 58 4.87 2.72 -15.66
C ARG A 58 5.98 2.20 -14.75
N MET A 59 5.75 1.06 -14.10
CA MET A 59 6.74 0.41 -13.23
C MET A 59 8.01 0.06 -13.99
N LYS A 60 7.89 -0.43 -15.22
CA LYS A 60 9.05 -0.68 -16.08
C LYS A 60 9.86 0.59 -16.32
N THR A 61 9.23 1.70 -16.69
CA THR A 61 9.94 2.97 -16.88
C THR A 61 10.65 3.42 -15.60
N VAL A 62 10.01 3.25 -14.43
CA VAL A 62 10.62 3.55 -13.13
C VAL A 62 11.82 2.63 -12.86
N ALA A 63 11.66 1.32 -13.03
CA ALA A 63 12.68 0.30 -12.81
C ALA A 63 13.89 0.47 -13.74
N ASP A 64 13.67 0.76 -15.02
CA ASP A 64 14.73 1.04 -16.01
C ASP A 64 15.58 2.27 -15.61
N ASN A 65 15.06 3.13 -14.73
CA ASN A 65 15.75 4.31 -14.21
C ASN A 65 16.14 4.18 -12.73
N ALA A 66 16.05 2.98 -12.12
CA ALA A 66 16.29 2.77 -10.70
C ALA A 66 17.66 3.27 -10.22
N GLN A 67 18.71 3.06 -11.01
CA GLN A 67 20.04 3.57 -10.69
C GLN A 67 20.09 5.09 -10.62
N TRP A 68 19.32 5.80 -11.45
CA TRP A 68 19.24 7.26 -11.40
C TRP A 68 18.64 7.71 -10.07
N PHE A 69 17.54 7.07 -9.64
CA PHE A 69 16.92 7.37 -8.36
C PHE A 69 17.89 7.10 -7.20
N GLU A 70 18.55 5.94 -7.16
CA GLU A 70 19.53 5.63 -6.10
C GLU A 70 20.66 6.67 -6.02
N THR A 71 21.23 7.03 -7.16
CA THR A 71 22.34 7.99 -7.25
C THR A 71 21.93 9.38 -6.75
N HIS A 72 20.72 9.82 -7.10
CA HIS A 72 20.17 11.14 -6.74
C HIS A 72 19.36 11.12 -5.44
N SER A 73 19.47 10.05 -4.65
CA SER A 73 18.80 9.94 -3.36
C SER A 73 19.43 10.87 -2.32
N PRO A 74 18.64 11.49 -1.42
CA PRO A 74 19.16 12.35 -0.36
C PRO A 74 19.84 11.57 0.79
N ILE A 75 19.81 10.23 0.73
CA ILE A 75 20.46 9.36 1.71
C ILE A 75 21.99 9.52 1.69
N LEU A 76 22.64 9.02 2.74
CA LEU A 76 24.11 9.01 2.83
C LEU A 76 24.73 8.19 1.69
N ASP A 77 25.83 8.67 1.10
CA ASP A 77 26.49 7.97 -0.01
C ASP A 77 26.95 6.55 0.38
N ALA A 78 27.35 6.34 1.64
CA ALA A 78 27.69 5.01 2.16
C ALA A 78 26.51 4.03 2.15
N HIS A 79 25.28 4.55 2.22
CA HIS A 79 24.05 3.75 2.23
C HIS A 79 23.45 3.57 0.84
N LYS A 80 24.04 4.17 -0.20
CA LYS A 80 23.60 3.97 -1.59
C LYS A 80 24.17 2.67 -2.15
N LYS A 81 23.35 1.93 -2.87
CA LYS A 81 23.80 0.80 -3.68
C LYS A 81 24.63 1.30 -4.86
N LYS A 82 25.74 0.60 -5.13
CA LYS A 82 26.54 0.85 -6.32
C LYS A 82 25.78 0.50 -7.61
N ASP A 83 25.13 -0.66 -7.60
CA ASP A 83 24.38 -1.21 -8.73
C ASP A 83 23.00 -1.68 -8.24
N VAL A 84 21.94 -1.00 -8.68
CA VAL A 84 20.55 -1.40 -8.43
C VAL A 84 20.11 -2.33 -9.55
N SER A 85 19.84 -3.59 -9.22
CA SER A 85 19.37 -4.60 -10.16
C SER A 85 18.32 -5.51 -9.53
N GLY A 86 17.61 -6.27 -10.37
CA GLY A 86 16.69 -7.31 -9.90
C GLY A 86 15.34 -6.81 -9.36
N ILE A 87 14.90 -5.60 -9.75
CA ILE A 87 13.60 -5.10 -9.31
C ILE A 87 12.50 -5.76 -10.13
N SER A 88 11.88 -6.78 -9.56
CA SER A 88 10.67 -7.42 -10.07
C SER A 88 9.54 -7.10 -9.11
N TYR A 89 8.67 -6.16 -9.50
CA TYR A 89 7.45 -5.85 -8.77
C TYR A 89 6.27 -5.90 -9.72
N LYS A 90 5.19 -6.59 -9.34
CA LYS A 90 3.99 -6.75 -10.17
C LYS A 90 2.80 -6.03 -9.54
N VAL A 91 2.16 -5.16 -10.32
CA VAL A 91 0.78 -4.73 -10.02
C VAL A 91 -0.14 -5.59 -10.86
N VAL A 92 -1.21 -6.06 -10.22
CA VAL A 92 -2.18 -6.94 -10.86
C VAL A 92 -3.59 -6.37 -10.73
N THR A 93 -4.42 -6.75 -11.69
CA THR A 93 -5.87 -6.68 -11.61
C THR A 93 -6.39 -7.99 -11.06
N VAL A 94 -7.12 -7.92 -9.96
CA VAL A 94 -7.83 -9.05 -9.37
C VAL A 94 -9.05 -9.38 -10.22
N ALA A 95 -9.10 -10.62 -10.73
CA ALA A 95 -10.22 -11.14 -11.51
C ALA A 95 -11.31 -11.77 -10.63
N GLY A 96 -10.94 -12.27 -9.45
CA GLY A 96 -11.87 -12.82 -8.47
C GLY A 96 -11.16 -13.33 -7.21
N GLU A 97 -11.87 -13.26 -6.09
CA GLU A 97 -11.39 -13.64 -4.77
C GLU A 97 -12.34 -14.60 -4.06
N ALA A 98 -11.79 -15.46 -3.20
CA ALA A 98 -12.56 -16.36 -2.35
C ALA A 98 -11.84 -16.64 -1.02
N GLY A 99 -12.56 -17.26 -0.07
CA GLY A 99 -12.02 -17.57 1.25
C GLY A 99 -11.71 -16.30 2.04
N ALA A 100 -10.57 -16.28 2.75
CA ALA A 100 -10.18 -15.14 3.58
C ALA A 100 -9.88 -13.84 2.79
N ALA A 101 -9.77 -13.92 1.46
CA ALA A 101 -9.57 -12.75 0.60
C ALA A 101 -10.90 -12.07 0.16
N SER A 102 -12.07 -12.63 0.49
CA SER A 102 -13.37 -12.08 0.07
C SER A 102 -14.43 -12.19 1.17
N PRO A 103 -15.30 -11.18 1.39
CA PRO A 103 -15.36 -9.90 0.65
C PRO A 103 -14.34 -8.86 1.14
N ALA A 104 -13.71 -9.09 2.29
CA ALA A 104 -12.66 -8.21 2.80
C ALA A 104 -11.32 -8.61 2.17
N SER A 105 -10.87 -7.82 1.20
CA SER A 105 -9.63 -8.07 0.47
C SER A 105 -8.43 -7.33 1.07
N ALA A 106 -7.25 -7.89 0.88
CA ALA A 106 -5.99 -7.19 1.08
C ALA A 106 -5.77 -6.14 -0.04
N ILE A 107 -4.79 -5.27 0.12
CA ILE A 107 -4.38 -4.33 -0.94
C ILE A 107 -3.07 -4.74 -1.62
N GLY A 108 -2.35 -5.67 -1.01
CA GLY A 108 -1.13 -6.27 -1.52
C GLY A 108 -0.82 -7.55 -0.75
N VAL A 109 0.02 -8.39 -1.35
CA VAL A 109 0.39 -9.72 -0.86
C VAL A 109 1.88 -9.94 -1.07
N ASN A 110 2.54 -10.61 -0.14
CA ASN A 110 3.96 -10.93 -0.24
C ASN A 110 4.20 -12.38 0.18
N LEU A 111 4.43 -13.25 -0.79
CA LEU A 111 4.47 -14.70 -0.60
C LEU A 111 5.72 -15.32 -1.24
N PRO A 112 6.12 -16.53 -0.83
CA PRO A 112 5.52 -17.38 0.21
C PRO A 112 5.88 -16.92 1.63
N ASN A 113 5.22 -17.52 2.63
CA ASN A 113 5.45 -17.26 4.05
C ASN A 113 6.68 -17.99 4.63
N ALA A 114 7.23 -19.01 3.94
CA ALA A 114 8.37 -19.76 4.43
C ALA A 114 9.68 -18.98 4.22
N ASP A 115 10.28 -18.51 5.31
CA ASP A 115 11.48 -17.66 5.28
C ASP A 115 12.65 -18.26 4.51
N TRP A 116 12.87 -19.57 4.63
CA TRP A 116 13.96 -20.25 3.91
C TRP A 116 13.73 -20.25 2.39
N ILE A 117 12.48 -20.41 1.92
CA ILE A 117 12.16 -20.32 0.49
C ILE A 117 12.41 -18.90 0.01
N ARG A 118 12.02 -17.90 0.80
CA ARG A 118 12.26 -16.48 0.49
C ARG A 118 13.74 -16.16 0.36
N ALA A 119 14.56 -16.71 1.26
CA ALA A 119 16.01 -16.52 1.27
C ALA A 119 16.70 -17.20 0.08
N ASP A 120 16.33 -18.44 -0.23
CA ASP A 120 17.06 -19.27 -1.19
C ASP A 120 16.52 -19.15 -2.63
N TYR A 121 15.22 -18.87 -2.78
CA TYR A 121 14.52 -18.87 -4.08
C TYR A 121 13.80 -17.55 -4.40
N GLY A 122 13.62 -16.68 -3.40
CA GLY A 122 12.98 -15.37 -3.56
C GLY A 122 11.50 -15.33 -3.15
N SER A 123 10.86 -14.21 -3.41
CA SER A 123 9.43 -13.96 -3.08
C SER A 123 8.76 -13.14 -4.18
N LYS A 124 7.43 -13.22 -4.26
CA LYS A 124 6.61 -12.33 -5.09
C LYS A 124 5.86 -11.36 -4.19
N SER A 125 6.10 -10.07 -4.40
CA SER A 125 5.30 -8.99 -3.81
C SER A 125 4.40 -8.40 -4.89
N VAL A 126 3.11 -8.32 -4.60
CA VAL A 126 2.09 -7.96 -5.57
C VAL A 126 1.11 -6.96 -4.95
N SER A 127 0.87 -5.83 -5.64
CA SER A 127 -0.20 -4.89 -5.26
C SER A 127 -1.46 -5.16 -6.08
N LEU A 128 -2.61 -5.21 -5.41
CA LEU A 128 -3.93 -5.48 -6.00
C LEU A 128 -4.53 -4.15 -6.49
N GLY A 129 -4.10 -3.71 -7.68
CA GLY A 129 -4.29 -2.35 -8.18
C GLY A 129 -5.76 -1.93 -8.30
N ASN A 130 -6.62 -2.81 -8.82
CA ASN A 130 -8.05 -2.53 -8.98
C ASN A 130 -8.81 -2.55 -7.64
N ILE A 131 -8.37 -3.32 -6.65
CA ILE A 131 -8.95 -3.30 -5.29
C ILE A 131 -8.64 -1.96 -4.61
N ILE A 132 -7.38 -1.50 -4.70
CA ILE A 132 -6.97 -0.18 -4.19
C ILE A 132 -7.78 0.93 -4.87
N ASP A 133 -7.87 0.90 -6.20
CA ASP A 133 -8.60 1.89 -7.00
C ASP A 133 -10.09 1.91 -6.65
N ALA A 134 -10.73 0.75 -6.55
CA ALA A 134 -12.14 0.63 -6.18
C ALA A 134 -12.39 1.15 -4.76
N GLY A 135 -11.52 0.83 -3.80
CA GLY A 135 -11.61 1.34 -2.42
C GLY A 135 -11.54 2.88 -2.37
N ASN A 136 -10.56 3.46 -3.07
CA ASN A 136 -10.40 4.92 -3.16
C ASN A 136 -11.61 5.60 -3.82
N LYS A 137 -12.22 4.97 -4.83
CA LYS A 137 -13.41 5.49 -5.53
C LYS A 137 -14.69 5.34 -4.71
N ALA A 138 -14.81 4.26 -3.92
CA ALA A 138 -15.99 3.97 -3.10
C ALA A 138 -16.19 4.96 -1.94
N ASP A 139 -15.11 5.52 -1.41
CA ASP A 139 -15.13 6.59 -0.40
C ASP A 139 -15.91 7.84 -0.86
N GLY A 140 -16.11 7.99 -2.18
CA GLY A 140 -16.88 9.06 -2.80
C GLY A 140 -16.29 10.45 -2.56
N PRO A 141 -16.92 11.51 -3.11
CA PRO A 141 -16.43 12.87 -2.91
C PRO A 141 -16.67 13.38 -1.48
N GLY A 142 -17.45 12.67 -0.65
CA GLY A 142 -17.87 13.13 0.67
C GLY A 142 -16.69 13.38 1.61
N LEU A 143 -15.77 12.42 1.72
CA LEU A 143 -14.57 12.56 2.57
C LEU A 143 -13.64 13.65 2.05
N LEU A 144 -13.43 13.71 0.73
CA LEU A 144 -12.63 14.77 0.13
C LEU A 144 -13.25 16.15 0.42
N ASN A 145 -14.55 16.31 0.20
CA ASN A 145 -15.25 17.58 0.41
C ASN A 145 -15.25 18.03 1.88
N GLU A 146 -15.35 17.07 2.80
CA GLU A 146 -15.38 17.33 4.24
C GLU A 146 -13.99 17.66 4.81
N PHE A 147 -12.93 17.01 4.32
CA PHE A 147 -11.59 17.07 4.92
C PHE A 147 -10.56 17.90 4.16
N ALA A 148 -10.73 18.13 2.86
CA ALA A 148 -9.88 19.05 2.11
C ALA A 148 -10.17 20.51 2.50
N HIS A 149 -9.11 21.31 2.60
CA HIS A 149 -9.14 22.68 3.10
C HIS A 149 -10.03 23.60 2.25
N ASP A 150 -9.79 23.60 0.94
CA ASP A 150 -10.38 24.58 0.03
C ASP A 150 -10.83 23.96 -1.31
N TYR A 151 -11.17 24.83 -2.25
CA TYR A 151 -11.60 24.42 -3.58
C TYR A 151 -10.43 23.90 -4.43
N GLU A 152 -9.24 24.48 -4.29
CA GLU A 152 -8.08 24.13 -5.09
C GLU A 152 -7.60 22.72 -4.78
N GLU A 153 -7.45 22.36 -3.49
CA GLU A 153 -7.11 21.00 -3.06
C GLU A 153 -8.14 19.98 -3.59
N LYS A 154 -9.43 20.32 -3.53
CA LYS A 154 -10.52 19.44 -4.01
C LYS A 154 -10.45 19.19 -5.51
N GLU A 155 -10.27 20.24 -6.30
CA GLU A 155 -10.15 20.11 -7.76
C GLU A 155 -8.87 19.37 -8.15
N ARG A 156 -7.76 19.65 -7.46
CA ARG A 156 -6.50 18.96 -7.67
C ARG A 156 -6.63 17.47 -7.38
N ALA A 157 -7.23 17.10 -6.25
CA ALA A 157 -7.47 15.71 -5.88
C ALA A 157 -8.40 15.00 -6.89
N ARG A 158 -9.47 15.65 -7.37
CA ARG A 158 -10.37 15.08 -8.39
C ARG A 158 -9.66 14.85 -9.72
N LYS A 159 -8.81 15.78 -10.14
CA LYS A 159 -8.15 15.72 -11.45
C LYS A 159 -6.92 14.82 -11.46
N TYR A 160 -6.15 14.81 -10.37
CA TYR A 160 -4.82 14.21 -10.32
C TYR A 160 -4.65 13.10 -9.28
N GLY A 161 -5.59 12.95 -8.33
CA GLY A 161 -5.47 12.02 -7.21
C GLY A 161 -5.28 10.56 -7.63
N GLU A 162 -5.99 10.09 -8.66
CA GLU A 162 -5.83 8.72 -9.16
C GLU A 162 -4.43 8.47 -9.74
N VAL A 163 -3.93 9.40 -10.56
CA VAL A 163 -2.58 9.32 -11.14
C VAL A 163 -1.52 9.42 -10.04
N ALA A 164 -1.72 10.32 -9.08
CA ALA A 164 -0.86 10.52 -7.92
C ALA A 164 -0.73 9.24 -7.08
N ALA A 165 -1.86 8.60 -6.75
CA ALA A 165 -1.86 7.35 -5.98
C ALA A 165 -1.15 6.21 -6.71
N LYS A 166 -1.40 6.04 -8.02
CA LYS A 166 -0.75 5.01 -8.84
C LYS A 166 0.76 5.25 -8.95
N LEU A 167 1.18 6.51 -9.17
CA LEU A 167 2.60 6.86 -9.29
C LEU A 167 3.34 6.77 -7.96
N HIS A 168 2.71 7.21 -6.86
CA HIS A 168 3.26 7.05 -5.52
C HIS A 168 3.49 5.56 -5.20
N THR A 169 2.48 4.71 -5.45
CA THR A 169 2.61 3.26 -5.28
C THR A 169 3.74 2.70 -6.14
N ALA A 170 3.82 3.08 -7.41
CA ALA A 170 4.91 2.61 -8.27
C ALA A 170 6.30 3.00 -7.72
N LEU A 171 6.47 4.22 -7.23
CA LEU A 171 7.74 4.65 -6.63
C LEU A 171 8.04 3.93 -5.31
N HIS A 172 7.04 3.76 -4.44
CA HIS A 172 7.16 3.05 -3.15
C HIS A 172 7.63 1.61 -3.38
N GLU A 173 6.96 0.90 -4.27
CA GLU A 173 7.19 -0.52 -4.48
C GLU A 173 8.49 -0.80 -5.26
N VAL A 174 8.71 -0.04 -6.35
CA VAL A 174 9.82 -0.30 -7.29
C VAL A 174 11.12 0.33 -6.81
N ILE A 175 11.09 1.56 -6.28
CA ILE A 175 12.30 2.27 -5.84
C ILE A 175 12.43 2.26 -4.33
N GLY A 176 11.33 2.47 -3.60
CA GLY A 176 11.30 2.52 -2.15
C GLY A 176 11.94 1.28 -1.57
N HIS A 177 11.29 0.12 -1.65
CA HIS A 177 11.84 -1.13 -1.09
C HIS A 177 13.18 -1.59 -1.69
N ALA A 178 13.44 -1.26 -2.95
CA ALA A 178 14.67 -1.68 -3.62
C ALA A 178 15.91 -0.83 -3.30
N SER A 179 15.73 0.41 -2.84
CA SER A 179 16.81 1.38 -2.60
C SER A 179 17.52 1.17 -1.27
N GLY A 180 18.77 1.63 -1.21
CA GLY A 180 19.59 1.65 0.00
C GLY A 180 20.14 0.29 0.45
N GLN A 181 21.26 0.33 1.16
CA GLN A 181 21.95 -0.86 1.68
C GLN A 181 22.31 -0.71 3.16
N LEU A 182 22.46 -1.85 3.85
CA LEU A 182 22.98 -1.89 5.22
C LEU A 182 24.49 -1.64 5.22
N GLU A 183 25.01 -1.14 6.34
CA GLU A 183 26.45 -1.11 6.58
C GLU A 183 26.99 -2.54 6.82
N GLU A 184 28.28 -2.75 6.51
CA GLU A 184 28.91 -4.05 6.70
C GLU A 184 28.87 -4.48 8.17
N GLY A 185 28.44 -5.71 8.45
CA GLY A 185 28.34 -6.26 9.80
C GLY A 185 27.05 -5.90 10.56
N VAL A 186 26.15 -5.10 9.97
CA VAL A 186 24.83 -4.83 10.56
C VAL A 186 23.88 -5.99 10.24
N ALA A 187 23.27 -6.57 11.28
CA ALA A 187 22.27 -7.63 11.15
C ALA A 187 20.98 -7.13 10.49
N THR A 188 20.08 -8.03 10.13
CA THR A 188 18.86 -7.65 9.39
C THR A 188 17.97 -6.68 10.19
N PRO A 189 17.15 -5.84 9.55
CA PRO A 189 16.22 -4.95 10.26
C PRO A 189 15.27 -5.67 11.23
N ALA A 190 14.88 -6.92 10.92
CA ALA A 190 14.07 -7.74 11.83
C ALA A 190 14.80 -8.02 13.15
N GLU A 191 16.11 -8.24 13.11
CA GLU A 191 16.94 -8.50 14.29
C GLU A 191 17.30 -7.21 15.04
N THR A 192 17.67 -6.16 14.30
CA THR A 192 18.16 -4.90 14.87
C THR A 192 17.02 -3.98 15.34
N LEU A 193 16.00 -3.79 14.51
CA LEU A 193 14.88 -2.87 14.76
C LEU A 193 13.64 -3.55 15.37
N LYS A 194 13.57 -4.89 15.32
CA LYS A 194 12.52 -5.71 15.96
C LYS A 194 11.12 -5.26 15.54
N ASN A 195 10.25 -4.97 16.52
CA ASN A 195 8.88 -4.51 16.30
C ASN A 195 8.76 -3.16 15.58
N TYR A 196 9.84 -2.39 15.44
CA TYR A 196 9.88 -1.14 14.67
C TYR A 196 10.34 -1.34 13.23
N SER A 197 10.84 -2.54 12.86
CA SER A 197 11.33 -2.83 11.52
C SER A 197 10.28 -2.55 10.44
N SER A 198 9.07 -3.12 10.58
CA SER A 198 8.01 -2.95 9.59
C SER A 198 7.56 -1.49 9.42
N PRO A 199 7.15 -0.75 10.47
CA PRO A 199 6.73 0.64 10.27
C PRO A 199 7.86 1.56 9.77
N LEU A 200 9.13 1.30 10.10
CA LEU A 200 10.26 2.08 9.58
C LEU A 200 10.55 1.76 8.12
N GLU A 201 10.46 0.49 7.71
CA GLU A 201 10.65 0.10 6.31
C GLU A 201 9.57 0.69 5.41
N GLU A 202 8.32 0.65 5.86
CA GLU A 202 7.20 1.28 5.16
C GLU A 202 7.35 2.80 5.07
N ALA A 203 7.75 3.46 6.17
CA ALA A 203 8.01 4.89 6.15
C ALA A 203 9.13 5.25 5.17
N ARG A 204 10.20 4.45 5.12
CA ARG A 204 11.31 4.66 4.19
C ARG A 204 10.84 4.58 2.74
N ALA A 205 10.05 3.57 2.39
CA ALA A 205 9.53 3.41 1.03
C ALA A 205 8.54 4.54 0.66
N ASP A 206 7.64 4.93 1.58
CA ASP A 206 6.75 6.09 1.40
C ASP A 206 7.56 7.39 1.22
N LEU A 207 8.63 7.59 2.00
CA LEU A 207 9.48 8.77 1.89
C LEU A 207 10.26 8.85 0.56
N VAL A 208 10.70 7.72 0.02
CA VAL A 208 11.27 7.66 -1.35
C VAL A 208 10.22 8.11 -2.37
N ALA A 209 9.01 7.59 -2.28
CA ALA A 209 7.92 7.97 -3.17
C ALA A 209 7.58 9.45 -3.05
N LEU A 210 7.39 9.96 -1.84
CA LEU A 210 7.12 11.37 -1.57
C LEU A 210 8.25 12.27 -2.04
N TYR A 211 9.51 11.91 -1.84
CA TYR A 211 10.63 12.72 -2.31
C TYR A 211 10.67 12.85 -3.83
N TYR A 212 10.43 11.76 -4.56
CA TYR A 212 10.51 11.73 -6.02
C TYR A 212 9.25 12.13 -6.76
N ILE A 213 8.07 12.05 -6.15
CA ILE A 213 6.81 12.35 -6.85
C ILE A 213 6.70 13.83 -7.31
N MET A 214 7.46 14.71 -6.67
CA MET A 214 7.62 16.12 -7.05
C MET A 214 8.82 16.37 -7.99
N ASP A 215 9.64 15.35 -8.31
CA ASP A 215 10.84 15.51 -9.12
C ASP A 215 10.51 15.71 -10.61
N PRO A 216 11.08 16.75 -11.27
CA PRO A 216 10.90 16.98 -12.71
C PRO A 216 11.29 15.79 -13.60
N LYS A 217 12.16 14.89 -13.12
CA LYS A 217 12.53 13.66 -13.83
C LYS A 217 11.32 12.82 -14.19
N LEU A 218 10.27 12.79 -13.38
CA LEU A 218 9.07 12.00 -13.69
C LEU A 218 8.36 12.52 -14.94
N MET A 219 8.34 13.83 -15.18
CA MET A 219 7.83 14.39 -16.44
C MET A 219 8.74 14.07 -17.62
N GLN A 220 10.07 14.15 -17.42
CA GLN A 220 11.05 13.81 -18.46
C GLN A 220 10.95 12.34 -18.89
N LEU A 221 10.56 11.46 -17.98
CA LEU A 221 10.30 10.03 -18.24
C LEU A 221 8.89 9.77 -18.78
N GLY A 222 8.04 10.79 -18.92
CA GLY A 222 6.65 10.65 -19.37
C GLY A 222 5.73 9.94 -18.37
N LEU A 223 6.09 9.91 -17.08
CA LEU A 223 5.30 9.27 -16.03
C LEU A 223 4.20 10.18 -15.47
N THR A 224 4.33 11.49 -15.66
CA THR A 224 3.33 12.50 -15.30
C THR A 224 3.41 13.68 -16.28
N GLU A 225 2.29 14.36 -16.47
CA GLU A 225 2.19 15.55 -17.32
C GLU A 225 2.30 16.87 -16.52
N SER A 226 2.27 16.81 -15.20
CA SER A 226 2.25 17.99 -14.34
C SER A 226 2.78 17.73 -12.93
N GLN A 227 3.42 18.74 -12.35
CA GLN A 227 3.77 18.75 -10.92
C GLN A 227 2.55 18.76 -9.99
N GLU A 228 1.36 19.13 -10.50
CA GLU A 228 0.11 19.06 -9.72
C GLU A 228 -0.22 17.63 -9.27
N VAL A 229 0.31 16.60 -9.96
CA VAL A 229 0.23 15.21 -9.52
C VAL A 229 0.99 14.98 -8.20
N GLY A 230 2.19 15.54 -8.06
CA GLY A 230 2.96 15.44 -6.83
C GLY A 230 2.33 16.22 -5.67
N LYS A 231 1.78 17.40 -5.96
CA LYS A 231 1.03 18.18 -4.96
C LYS A 231 -0.21 17.43 -4.47
N ALA A 232 -0.97 16.82 -5.38
CA ALA A 232 -2.12 15.98 -5.02
C ALA A 232 -1.73 14.82 -4.09
N ALA A 233 -0.57 14.19 -4.35
CA ALA A 233 -0.03 13.14 -3.49
C ALA A 233 0.30 13.66 -2.09
N TYR A 234 0.92 14.84 -1.99
CA TYR A 234 1.28 15.46 -0.71
C TYR A 234 0.04 15.82 0.11
N ASP A 235 -0.95 16.47 -0.51
CA ASP A 235 -2.23 16.79 0.14
C ASP A 235 -2.90 15.53 0.70
N GLN A 236 -2.99 14.50 -0.14
CA GLN A 236 -3.59 13.22 0.24
C GLN A 236 -2.80 12.55 1.38
N PHE A 237 -1.48 12.51 1.30
CA PHE A 237 -0.63 11.87 2.31
C PHE A 237 -0.75 12.58 3.66
N MET A 238 -0.62 13.91 3.68
CA MET A 238 -0.71 14.70 4.91
C MET A 238 -2.11 14.64 5.54
N ARG A 239 -3.16 14.79 4.73
CA ARG A 239 -4.57 14.67 5.17
C ARG A 239 -4.88 13.25 5.67
N ASN A 240 -4.31 12.22 5.05
CA ASN A 240 -4.48 10.85 5.52
C ASN A 240 -3.76 10.61 6.84
N GLY A 241 -2.47 10.90 6.90
CA GLY A 241 -1.60 10.61 8.04
C GLY A 241 -2.01 11.33 9.33
N LEU A 242 -2.48 12.57 9.23
CA LEU A 242 -2.83 13.38 10.42
C LEU A 242 -4.32 13.36 10.77
N MET A 243 -5.21 12.95 9.85
CA MET A 243 -6.66 13.06 10.07
C MET A 243 -7.44 11.83 9.60
N LEU A 244 -7.54 11.58 8.30
CA LEU A 244 -8.54 10.63 7.77
C LEU A 244 -8.37 9.21 8.29
N GLN A 245 -7.13 8.75 8.50
CA GLN A 245 -6.87 7.39 8.96
C GLN A 245 -7.43 7.11 10.36
N LEU A 246 -7.62 8.15 11.19
CA LEU A 246 -8.14 8.04 12.56
C LEU A 246 -9.60 7.56 12.61
N ARG A 247 -10.32 7.60 11.47
CA ARG A 247 -11.65 6.96 11.33
C ARG A 247 -11.65 5.46 11.66
N ARG A 248 -10.49 4.81 11.53
CA ARG A 248 -10.29 3.37 11.75
C ARG A 248 -9.89 3.03 13.20
N ILE A 249 -9.74 4.04 14.06
CA ILE A 249 -9.28 3.87 15.44
C ILE A 249 -10.47 4.01 16.40
N GLU A 250 -10.59 3.10 17.35
CA GLU A 250 -11.59 3.18 18.42
C GLU A 250 -11.25 4.30 19.42
N PRO A 251 -12.25 5.02 19.98
CA PRO A 251 -12.01 6.07 20.97
C PRO A 251 -11.11 5.61 22.13
N GLY A 252 -10.06 6.38 22.41
CA GLY A 252 -9.11 6.09 23.49
C GLY A 252 -8.03 5.05 23.15
N LYS A 253 -8.00 4.52 21.91
CA LYS A 253 -6.93 3.66 21.42
C LYS A 253 -5.88 4.46 20.65
N ASN A 254 -4.69 3.88 20.56
CA ASN A 254 -3.57 4.39 19.76
C ASN A 254 -3.48 3.64 18.43
N ILE A 255 -2.61 4.11 17.53
CA ILE A 255 -2.35 3.41 16.28
C ILE A 255 -1.46 2.18 16.55
N GLU A 256 -1.90 1.03 16.04
CA GLU A 256 -1.17 -0.25 16.17
C GLU A 256 -0.60 -0.75 14.84
N GLN A 257 -1.35 -0.62 13.74
CA GLN A 257 -0.99 -1.16 12.44
C GLN A 257 0.21 -0.41 11.82
N ALA A 258 1.20 -1.16 11.30
CA ALA A 258 2.50 -0.64 10.89
C ALA A 258 2.42 0.47 9.83
N HIS A 259 1.60 0.30 8.78
CA HIS A 259 1.46 1.33 7.74
C HIS A 259 0.78 2.61 8.26
N MET A 260 -0.21 2.48 9.15
CA MET A 260 -0.83 3.65 9.79
C MET A 260 0.16 4.40 10.68
N ARG A 261 1.00 3.66 11.42
CA ARG A 261 2.10 4.24 12.23
C ARG A 261 3.10 4.97 11.37
N ASN A 262 3.51 4.38 10.24
CA ASN A 262 4.41 5.00 9.28
C ASN A 262 3.84 6.35 8.82
N ARG A 263 2.58 6.37 8.36
CA ARG A 263 1.97 7.57 7.75
C ARG A 263 1.80 8.67 8.76
N GLN A 264 1.39 8.31 9.98
CA GLN A 264 1.29 9.28 11.06
C GLN A 264 2.67 9.82 11.44
N MET A 265 3.69 8.94 11.54
CA MET A 265 5.06 9.35 11.88
C MET A 265 5.60 10.35 10.86
N VAL A 266 5.55 10.03 9.57
CA VAL A 266 6.05 10.89 8.50
C VAL A 266 5.31 12.23 8.48
N ALA A 267 3.98 12.21 8.54
CA ALA A 267 3.20 13.44 8.46
C ALA A 267 3.34 14.32 9.72
N SER A 268 3.43 13.72 10.91
CA SER A 268 3.61 14.47 12.17
C SER A 268 5.02 15.05 12.28
N TRP A 269 6.04 14.28 11.88
CA TRP A 269 7.42 14.76 11.85
C TRP A 269 7.57 15.92 10.86
N ALA A 270 7.01 15.80 9.65
CA ALA A 270 7.06 16.86 8.64
C ALA A 270 6.33 18.14 9.09
N LEU A 271 5.18 17.99 9.76
CA LEU A 271 4.44 19.11 10.34
C LEU A 271 5.27 19.84 11.42
N GLU A 272 5.89 19.11 12.34
CA GLU A 272 6.73 19.69 13.39
C GLU A 272 7.97 20.37 12.80
N ARG A 273 8.66 19.68 11.89
CA ARG A 273 9.89 20.18 11.24
C ARG A 273 9.62 21.45 10.44
N GLY A 274 8.48 21.51 9.75
CA GLY A 274 8.07 22.65 8.93
C GLY A 274 7.46 23.82 9.70
N GLN A 275 7.26 23.70 11.02
CA GLN A 275 6.52 24.69 11.79
C GLN A 275 7.18 26.08 11.79
N ALA A 276 8.50 26.14 11.94
CA ALA A 276 9.24 27.41 12.03
C ALA A 276 9.15 28.25 10.75
N GLU A 277 8.97 27.61 9.60
CA GLU A 277 8.86 28.25 8.29
C GLU A 277 7.43 28.25 7.74
N ASN A 278 6.46 27.82 8.56
CA ASN A 278 5.05 27.68 8.18
C ASN A 278 4.87 26.87 6.88
N VAL A 279 5.56 25.73 6.76
CA VAL A 279 5.46 24.87 5.55
C VAL A 279 4.07 24.23 5.45
N ILE A 280 3.51 23.82 6.60
CA ILE A 280 2.16 23.25 6.70
C ILE A 280 1.41 23.99 7.81
N SER A 281 0.23 24.52 7.50
CA SER A 281 -0.67 25.16 8.46
C SER A 281 -1.76 24.20 8.92
N LYS A 282 -2.12 24.28 10.20
CA LYS A 282 -3.41 23.77 10.70
C LYS A 282 -4.42 24.92 10.73
N ILE A 283 -5.43 24.86 9.86
CA ILE A 283 -6.48 25.87 9.79
C ILE A 283 -7.72 25.37 10.53
N SER A 284 -8.20 26.16 11.49
CA SER A 284 -9.47 25.90 12.17
C SER A 284 -10.57 26.77 11.57
N ARG A 285 -11.62 26.16 11.05
CA ARG A 285 -12.80 26.84 10.50
C ARG A 285 -14.05 26.12 11.01
N ASP A 286 -14.95 26.87 11.67
CA ASP A 286 -16.22 26.35 12.21
C ASP A 286 -16.05 25.11 13.12
N GLY A 287 -14.98 25.09 13.92
CA GLY A 287 -14.67 23.96 14.81
C GLY A 287 -14.22 22.69 14.08
N LYS A 288 -13.76 22.83 12.83
CA LYS A 288 -13.14 21.78 12.02
C LYS A 288 -11.70 22.14 11.70
N THR A 289 -10.81 21.19 11.86
CA THR A 289 -9.39 21.30 11.52
C THR A 289 -9.15 20.89 10.06
N TYR A 290 -8.35 21.68 9.36
CA TYR A 290 -7.90 21.44 7.99
C TYR A 290 -6.38 21.59 7.94
N LEU A 291 -5.76 20.97 6.94
CA LEU A 291 -4.33 21.14 6.66
C LEU A 291 -4.18 21.92 5.37
N GLU A 292 -3.24 22.87 5.37
CA GLU A 292 -2.86 23.63 4.18
C GLU A 292 -1.35 23.50 4.00
N ILE A 293 -0.90 23.06 2.83
CA ILE A 293 0.52 23.00 2.49
C ILE A 293 0.88 24.31 1.80
N ASN A 294 1.56 25.21 2.53
CA ASN A 294 1.91 26.52 2.01
C ASN A 294 3.15 26.49 1.09
N ASP A 295 4.02 25.48 1.24
CA ASP A 295 5.24 25.33 0.45
C ASP A 295 5.57 23.86 0.16
N TYR A 296 5.20 23.39 -1.02
CA TYR A 296 5.40 21.99 -1.44
C TYR A 296 6.88 21.66 -1.67
N GLU A 297 7.70 22.61 -2.12
CA GLU A 297 9.13 22.37 -2.37
C GLU A 297 9.89 22.26 -1.05
N LYS A 298 9.58 23.10 -0.05
CA LYS A 298 10.14 22.91 1.29
C LYS A 298 9.66 21.61 1.93
N LEU A 299 8.40 21.22 1.72
CA LEU A 299 7.91 19.94 2.22
C LEU A 299 8.67 18.77 1.59
N ARG A 300 9.01 18.85 0.30
CA ARG A 300 9.88 17.87 -0.37
C ARG A 300 11.26 17.78 0.28
N VAL A 301 11.87 18.92 0.64
CA VAL A 301 13.15 18.95 1.36
C VAL A 301 13.03 18.26 2.72
N ILE A 302 11.98 18.58 3.48
CA ILE A 302 11.68 17.95 4.77
C ILE A 302 11.53 16.43 4.63
N PHE A 303 10.81 15.94 3.61
CA PHE A 303 10.74 14.50 3.34
C PHE A 303 12.11 13.90 2.99
N GLY A 304 12.97 14.62 2.26
CA GLY A 304 14.34 14.20 1.99
C GLY A 304 15.22 14.11 3.24
N GLU A 305 15.08 15.06 4.18
CA GLU A 305 15.76 15.02 5.48
C GLU A 305 15.33 13.79 6.28
N LEU A 306 14.02 13.53 6.36
CA LEU A 306 13.50 12.37 7.08
C LEU A 306 13.89 11.05 6.40
N LEU A 307 13.86 10.99 5.06
CA LEU A 307 14.31 9.82 4.30
C LEU A 307 15.76 9.47 4.63
N ARG A 308 16.63 10.48 4.69
CA ARG A 308 18.04 10.31 5.06
C ARG A 308 18.18 9.73 6.46
N GLU A 309 17.41 10.21 7.43
CA GLU A 309 17.47 9.71 8.81
C GLU A 309 16.89 8.31 8.95
N VAL A 310 15.74 8.03 8.34
CA VAL A 310 15.14 6.67 8.37
C VAL A 310 16.06 5.66 7.68
N GLN A 311 16.70 6.03 6.56
CA GLN A 311 17.70 5.18 5.92
C GLN A 311 18.92 4.96 6.84
N ARG A 312 19.42 5.99 7.53
CA ARG A 312 20.53 5.86 8.49
C ARG A 312 20.18 4.87 9.60
N ILE A 313 19.01 5.03 10.21
CA ILE A 313 18.49 4.14 11.26
C ILE A 313 18.48 2.69 10.78
N LYS A 314 17.94 2.44 9.58
CA LYS A 314 17.92 1.11 8.95
C LYS A 314 19.33 0.57 8.73
N SER A 315 20.17 1.35 8.05
CA SER A 315 21.49 0.90 7.60
C SER A 315 22.47 0.65 8.74
N GLN A 316 22.27 1.30 9.89
CA GLN A 316 23.10 1.15 11.09
C GLN A 316 22.48 0.25 12.16
N GLY A 317 21.23 -0.18 11.99
CA GLY A 317 20.52 -0.97 13.00
C GLY A 317 20.25 -0.19 14.30
N ASP A 318 20.03 1.12 14.22
CA ASP A 318 19.87 2.02 15.37
C ASP A 318 18.48 1.88 16.00
N TYR A 319 18.33 0.87 16.85
CA TYR A 319 17.07 0.54 17.51
C TYR A 319 16.47 1.71 18.29
N GLU A 320 17.27 2.43 19.07
CA GLU A 320 16.75 3.49 19.95
C GLU A 320 16.28 4.70 19.13
N ALA A 321 17.00 5.10 18.08
CA ALA A 321 16.52 6.16 17.20
C ALA A 321 15.23 5.75 16.48
N GLY A 322 15.17 4.53 15.94
CA GLY A 322 13.97 3.99 15.28
C GLY A 322 12.76 3.92 16.20
N LYS A 323 12.95 3.43 17.42
CA LYS A 323 11.94 3.41 18.48
C LYS A 323 11.47 4.83 18.81
N ASN A 324 12.39 5.76 19.06
CA ASN A 324 12.03 7.13 19.44
C ASN A 324 11.23 7.82 18.34
N LEU A 325 11.58 7.61 17.07
CA LEU A 325 10.85 8.19 15.94
C LEU A 325 9.40 7.67 15.88
N ILE A 326 9.20 6.35 15.98
CA ILE A 326 7.85 5.76 15.93
C ILE A 326 7.03 6.11 17.19
N GLU A 327 7.60 5.97 18.38
CA GLU A 327 6.87 6.20 19.63
C GLU A 327 6.50 7.67 19.85
N THR A 328 7.30 8.60 19.30
CA THR A 328 7.03 10.05 19.38
C THR A 328 5.94 10.47 18.40
N TYR A 329 6.05 10.04 17.13
CA TYR A 329 5.22 10.61 16.06
C TYR A 329 4.19 9.63 15.46
N GLY A 330 4.43 8.31 15.54
CA GLY A 330 3.64 7.29 14.86
C GLY A 330 2.54 6.60 15.69
N VAL A 331 2.61 6.67 17.02
CA VAL A 331 1.74 5.85 17.91
C VAL A 331 0.58 6.65 18.50
N LYS A 332 0.88 7.79 19.13
CA LYS A 332 -0.09 8.51 19.97
C LYS A 332 -1.14 9.22 19.13
N VAL A 333 -2.40 9.03 19.48
CA VAL A 333 -3.53 9.72 18.85
C VAL A 333 -3.96 10.90 19.73
N ASP A 334 -4.06 12.09 19.14
CA ASP A 334 -4.64 13.25 19.83
C ASP A 334 -6.15 13.03 20.01
N PRO A 335 -6.66 12.95 21.27
CA PRO A 335 -8.07 12.66 21.51
C PRO A 335 -9.03 13.73 20.96
N GLN A 336 -8.61 14.99 20.88
CA GLN A 336 -9.44 16.09 20.37
C GLN A 336 -9.60 15.97 18.85
N ILE A 337 -8.49 15.78 18.13
CA ILE A 337 -8.52 15.57 16.68
C ILE A 337 -9.27 14.29 16.35
N HIS A 338 -9.08 13.21 17.11
CA HIS A 338 -9.79 11.96 16.88
C HIS A 338 -11.30 12.09 17.04
N ALA A 339 -11.75 12.70 18.14
CA ALA A 339 -13.17 12.98 18.36
C ALA A 339 -13.75 13.87 17.25
N GLU A 340 -12.99 14.85 16.78
CA GLU A 340 -13.38 15.71 15.67
C GLU A 340 -13.57 14.90 14.37
N VAL A 341 -12.59 14.08 14.00
CA VAL A 341 -12.61 13.22 12.80
C VAL A 341 -13.80 12.27 12.85
N LEU A 342 -14.04 11.58 13.97
CA LEU A 342 -15.18 10.67 14.12
C LEU A 342 -16.51 11.40 13.98
N ARG A 343 -16.65 12.59 14.59
CA ARG A 343 -17.87 13.42 14.48
C ARG A 343 -18.13 13.86 13.04
N ARG A 344 -17.11 14.35 12.33
CA ARG A 344 -17.20 14.79 10.92
C ARG A 344 -17.52 13.64 9.98
N SER A 345 -16.94 12.47 10.25
CA SER A 345 -17.15 11.28 9.42
C SER A 345 -18.53 10.65 9.63
N LYS A 346 -19.08 10.73 10.86
CA LYS A 346 -20.39 10.15 11.19
C LYS A 346 -21.51 10.72 10.32
N SER A 347 -21.48 12.01 9.99
CA SER A 347 -22.50 12.64 9.13
C SER A 347 -22.44 12.18 7.68
N LEU A 348 -21.32 11.61 7.24
CA LEU A 348 -21.17 11.11 5.87
C LEU A 348 -21.75 9.69 5.71
N ASN A 349 -21.98 8.97 6.82
CA ASN A 349 -22.43 7.58 6.82
C ASN A 349 -21.57 6.65 5.95
N ILE A 350 -20.26 6.92 5.89
CA ILE A 350 -19.27 6.11 5.15
C ILE A 350 -18.61 5.14 6.14
N PRO A 351 -18.74 3.82 5.95
CA PRO A 351 -18.08 2.83 6.80
C PRO A 351 -16.55 2.98 6.78
N PRO A 352 -15.84 2.64 7.86
CA PRO A 352 -14.37 2.68 7.90
C PRO A 352 -13.71 1.46 7.24
N TYR A 353 -14.47 0.39 7.01
CA TYR A 353 -14.04 -0.84 6.36
C TYR A 353 -14.77 -1.03 5.03
N SER A 354 -14.08 -1.61 4.05
CA SER A 354 -14.60 -1.88 2.72
C SER A 354 -14.66 -3.38 2.48
N GLY A 355 -15.61 -3.80 1.66
CA GLY A 355 -15.67 -5.14 1.10
C GLY A 355 -16.01 -5.07 -0.38
N PHE A 356 -15.59 -6.08 -1.13
CA PHE A 356 -15.71 -6.15 -2.58
C PHE A 356 -16.54 -7.38 -2.97
N ILE A 357 -17.44 -7.18 -3.92
CA ILE A 357 -18.18 -8.27 -4.57
C ILE A 357 -17.50 -8.61 -5.89
N ASN A 358 -17.37 -9.89 -6.19
CA ASN A 358 -16.65 -10.33 -7.39
C ASN A 358 -17.46 -10.07 -8.67
N PRO A 359 -16.82 -9.85 -9.82
CA PRO A 359 -17.49 -10.02 -11.11
C PRO A 359 -17.80 -11.50 -11.40
N ARG A 360 -18.66 -11.75 -12.38
CA ARG A 360 -18.91 -13.07 -12.99
C ARG A 360 -18.22 -13.11 -14.35
N LEU A 361 -17.32 -14.07 -14.53
CA LEU A 361 -16.68 -14.36 -15.81
C LEU A 361 -17.49 -15.48 -16.50
N VAL A 362 -18.21 -15.13 -17.56
CA VAL A 362 -19.16 -16.01 -18.25
C VAL A 362 -18.61 -16.41 -19.62
N PRO A 363 -18.29 -17.69 -19.87
CA PRO A 363 -17.81 -18.12 -21.17
C PRO A 363 -18.90 -18.02 -22.23
N VAL A 364 -18.56 -17.45 -23.38
CA VAL A 364 -19.36 -17.46 -24.60
C VAL A 364 -18.88 -18.61 -25.46
N VAL A 365 -19.78 -19.55 -25.74
CA VAL A 365 -19.47 -20.79 -26.44
C VAL A 365 -19.97 -20.72 -27.88
N GLY A 366 -19.08 -21.00 -28.83
CA GLY A 366 -19.37 -21.07 -30.26
C GLY A 366 -20.21 -22.28 -30.65
N ALA A 367 -20.64 -22.32 -31.91
CA ALA A 367 -21.47 -23.41 -32.43
C ALA A 367 -20.75 -24.78 -32.44
N ASP A 368 -19.42 -24.77 -32.39
CA ASP A 368 -18.54 -25.94 -32.28
C ASP A 368 -18.29 -26.40 -30.84
N GLY A 369 -18.82 -25.69 -29.84
CA GLY A 369 -18.62 -26.00 -28.43
C GLY A 369 -17.36 -25.38 -27.81
N GLU A 370 -16.57 -24.63 -28.58
CA GLU A 370 -15.36 -23.97 -28.10
C GLU A 370 -15.67 -22.60 -27.46
N ILE A 371 -14.87 -22.19 -26.48
CA ILE A 371 -15.00 -20.86 -25.87
C ILE A 371 -14.43 -19.83 -26.84
N THR A 372 -15.26 -18.88 -27.29
CA THR A 372 -14.86 -17.82 -28.22
C THR A 372 -14.63 -16.47 -27.54
N ASP A 373 -15.22 -16.26 -26.35
CA ASP A 373 -15.11 -15.02 -25.59
C ASP A 373 -15.43 -15.27 -24.10
N ILE A 374 -15.03 -14.35 -23.22
CA ILE A 374 -15.39 -14.33 -21.80
C ILE A 374 -16.08 -13.00 -21.50
N ARG A 375 -17.39 -13.04 -21.26
CA ARG A 375 -18.14 -11.85 -20.86
C ARG A 375 -17.96 -11.59 -19.36
N VAL A 376 -17.63 -10.36 -19.00
CA VAL A 376 -17.57 -9.91 -17.60
C VAL A 376 -18.91 -9.28 -17.22
N GLU A 377 -19.55 -9.83 -16.20
CA GLU A 377 -20.81 -9.31 -15.64
C GLU A 377 -20.61 -8.88 -14.18
N TYR A 378 -21.21 -7.78 -13.77
CA TYR A 378 -21.16 -7.33 -12.38
C TYR A 378 -22.48 -7.67 -11.66
N PRO A 379 -22.43 -8.29 -10.48
CA PRO A 379 -23.64 -8.55 -9.68
C PRO A 379 -24.31 -7.24 -9.27
N GLY A 380 -25.64 -7.27 -9.08
CA GLY A 380 -26.42 -6.09 -8.70
C GLY A 380 -26.19 -5.64 -7.26
N ASN A 381 -25.95 -6.59 -6.34
CA ASN A 381 -25.65 -6.31 -4.93
C ASN A 381 -25.01 -7.51 -4.22
N PHE A 382 -24.54 -7.26 -2.99
CA PHE A 382 -23.91 -8.24 -2.11
C PHE A 382 -24.82 -9.44 -1.78
N MET A 383 -26.10 -9.20 -1.45
CA MET A 383 -27.02 -10.26 -1.04
C MET A 383 -27.24 -11.27 -2.17
N GLU A 384 -27.49 -10.77 -3.39
CA GLU A 384 -27.68 -11.62 -4.58
C GLU A 384 -26.46 -12.49 -4.85
N GLN A 385 -25.25 -11.93 -4.77
CA GLN A 385 -24.03 -12.71 -4.97
C GLN A 385 -23.86 -13.79 -3.89
N MET A 386 -24.07 -13.45 -2.62
CA MET A 386 -23.91 -14.41 -1.53
C MET A 386 -24.94 -15.55 -1.61
N LEU A 387 -26.18 -15.26 -2.00
CA LEU A 387 -27.21 -16.28 -2.24
C LEU A 387 -26.87 -17.15 -3.45
N GLU A 388 -26.35 -16.57 -4.53
CA GLU A 388 -25.87 -17.34 -5.68
C GLU A 388 -24.72 -18.27 -5.27
N TYR A 389 -23.78 -17.79 -4.46
CA TYR A 389 -22.66 -18.58 -3.94
C TYR A 389 -23.13 -19.73 -3.05
N ALA A 390 -24.05 -19.47 -2.14
CA ALA A 390 -24.65 -20.51 -1.30
C ALA A 390 -25.36 -21.59 -2.14
N GLN A 391 -26.04 -21.19 -3.23
CA GLN A 391 -26.77 -22.14 -4.07
C GLN A 391 -25.85 -22.96 -5.00
N LYS A 392 -24.82 -22.34 -5.58
CA LYS A 392 -24.03 -22.95 -6.67
C LYS A 392 -22.64 -23.42 -6.26
N TYR A 393 -22.06 -22.85 -5.21
CA TYR A 393 -20.66 -23.05 -4.83
C TYR A 393 -20.49 -23.52 -3.37
N SER A 394 -21.56 -23.94 -2.69
CA SER A 394 -21.52 -24.55 -1.35
C SER A 394 -21.46 -26.08 -1.44
N PHE A 395 -20.26 -26.61 -1.63
CA PHE A 395 -20.05 -28.06 -1.87
C PHE A 395 -19.76 -28.88 -0.61
N LEU A 396 -19.51 -28.23 0.52
CA LEU A 396 -19.21 -28.91 1.78
C LEU A 396 -20.50 -29.32 2.50
N PRO A 397 -20.49 -30.41 3.27
CA PRO A 397 -21.59 -30.74 4.17
C PRO A 397 -21.71 -29.71 5.29
N ASP A 398 -22.90 -29.65 5.91
CA ASP A 398 -23.16 -28.78 7.07
C ASP A 398 -22.27 -29.13 8.29
N TYR A 399 -21.74 -30.36 8.35
CA TYR A 399 -20.83 -30.86 9.38
C TYR A 399 -19.59 -31.50 8.73
N ASN A 400 -18.40 -30.96 9.03
CA ASN A 400 -17.11 -31.38 8.47
C ASN A 400 -16.23 -32.05 9.53
#